data_AF-A0A560BNF5-F1
#
_entry.id   AF-A0A560BNF5-F1
#
_cell.length_a   1.000
_cell.length_b   1.000
_cell.length_c   1.000
_cell.angle_alpha   90.00
_cell.angle_beta   90.00
_cell.angle_gamma   90.00
#
_symmetry.space_group_name_H-M   'P 1'
#
loop_
_entity.id
_entity.type
_entity.pdbx_description
1 polymer ?
#
loop_
_entity_poly.entity_id
_entity_poly.type
_entity_poly.pdbx_seq_one_letter_code
_entity_poly.pdbx_strand_id
1 'polypeptide(L)'
;MTNSPTPAQQGFYACKKCGATIDDSKPFIRCDDTACPEKSGKSLLDMLEEVSFPTPSPAPLSARLHSATYVDENTGEVRLHTSAEGICDEAADLIDTLTARVAELEASAKAFEDLAIEQQRRDHAERDAVQAALAAAEAREAALRGLARELFNALVRYEVGADSDAPREHREMMGRARAALSAGAQQAQGEPLVFTYTNYRSETGTRRAIPIRVYHGATEYHPEPQWLMEAHDVDKDAARVFAMRDMGQAQGGDIADPLDTPLPCDVNVPNMRFGKGIPLRVLVDAAARWKVIAAKVPLAEMEPALEQARASGLLPTETREDGNG
;
A
#
# COMPACT_ATOMS: atom_id res chain seq x y z
N MET A 1 30.96 -45.39 -33.41
CA MET A 1 29.51 -45.08 -33.32
C MET A 1 29.39 -43.69 -32.73
N THR A 2 29.12 -42.70 -33.57
CA THR A 2 28.99 -41.29 -33.17
C THR A 2 27.55 -41.03 -32.74
N ASN A 3 27.34 -40.68 -31.46
CA ASN A 3 26.03 -40.33 -30.94
C ASN A 3 25.67 -38.91 -31.40
N SER A 4 24.74 -38.80 -32.35
CA SER A 4 24.10 -37.52 -32.69
C SER A 4 23.16 -37.10 -31.55
N PRO A 5 23.20 -35.84 -31.11
CA PRO A 5 22.27 -35.34 -30.10
C PRO A 5 20.86 -35.26 -30.66
N THR A 6 19.90 -35.79 -29.90
CA THR A 6 18.45 -35.72 -30.16
C THR A 6 18.00 -34.25 -30.17
N PRO A 7 17.21 -33.79 -31.16
CA PRO A 7 16.72 -32.41 -31.17
C PRO A 7 15.80 -32.15 -29.96
N ALA A 8 16.02 -31.02 -29.30
CA ALA A 8 15.20 -30.54 -28.19
C ALA A 8 13.74 -30.39 -28.65
N GLN A 9 12.82 -31.03 -27.93
CA GLN A 9 11.39 -30.86 -28.15
C GLN A 9 11.00 -29.43 -27.77
N GLN A 10 10.58 -28.62 -28.75
CA GLN A 10 9.96 -27.32 -28.52
C GLN A 10 8.59 -27.55 -27.85
N GLY A 11 8.45 -27.07 -26.61
CA GLY A 11 7.21 -27.15 -25.86
C GLY A 11 6.32 -25.97 -26.22
N PHE A 12 5.19 -26.21 -26.87
CA PHE A 12 4.18 -25.17 -27.10
C PHE A 12 3.45 -24.87 -25.79
N TYR A 13 3.58 -23.65 -25.27
CA TYR A 13 2.78 -23.17 -24.15
C TYR A 13 1.49 -22.54 -24.68
N ALA A 14 0.35 -22.79 -24.03
CA ALA A 14 -0.92 -22.13 -24.33
C ALA A 14 -1.27 -21.14 -23.22
N CYS A 15 -1.75 -19.96 -23.59
CA CYS A 15 -2.29 -18.99 -22.65
C CYS A 15 -3.49 -19.59 -21.90
N LYS A 16 -3.42 -19.64 -20.57
CA LYS A 16 -4.51 -20.21 -19.74
C LYS A 16 -5.85 -19.49 -19.89
N LYS A 17 -5.86 -18.25 -20.39
CA LYS A 17 -7.07 -17.42 -20.48
C LYS A 17 -7.76 -17.54 -21.84
N CYS A 18 -7.03 -17.40 -22.94
CA CYS A 18 -7.62 -17.45 -24.29
C CYS A 18 -7.26 -18.71 -25.10
N GLY A 19 -6.34 -19.55 -24.60
CA GLY A 19 -5.88 -20.76 -25.30
C GLY A 19 -4.89 -20.49 -26.44
N ALA A 20 -4.55 -19.24 -26.74
CA ALA A 20 -3.60 -18.90 -27.79
C ALA A 20 -2.19 -19.42 -27.48
N THR A 21 -1.50 -19.92 -28.50
CA THR A 21 -0.11 -20.38 -28.41
C THR A 21 0.82 -19.22 -28.05
N ILE A 22 1.70 -19.43 -27.07
CA ILE A 22 2.69 -18.44 -26.62
C ILE A 22 4.03 -18.80 -27.25
N ASP A 23 4.66 -17.80 -27.87
CA ASP A 23 6.00 -17.88 -28.41
C ASP A 23 7.03 -17.78 -27.28
N ASP A 24 7.70 -18.89 -26.99
CA ASP A 24 8.72 -19.02 -25.94
C ASP A 24 10.11 -18.54 -26.39
N SER A 25 10.26 -18.13 -27.65
CA SER A 25 11.50 -17.52 -28.15
C SER A 25 11.72 -16.09 -27.63
N LYS A 26 10.69 -15.47 -27.04
CA LYS A 26 10.75 -14.12 -26.48
C LYS A 26 11.21 -14.15 -25.02
N PRO A 27 12.01 -13.16 -24.57
CA PRO A 27 12.50 -13.09 -23.18
C PRO A 27 11.39 -12.91 -22.13
N PHE A 28 10.17 -12.55 -22.56
CA PHE A 28 8.99 -12.44 -21.70
C PHE A 28 7.82 -13.20 -22.31
N ILE A 29 7.30 -14.18 -21.56
CA ILE A 29 6.11 -14.96 -21.91
C ILE A 29 4.88 -14.05 -21.82
N ARG A 30 4.40 -13.54 -22.97
CA ARG A 30 3.18 -12.73 -23.06
C ARG A 30 2.25 -13.29 -24.13
N CYS A 31 0.95 -13.22 -23.87
CA CYS A 31 -0.06 -13.57 -24.87
C CYS A 31 -0.18 -12.45 -25.91
N ASP A 32 0.11 -12.75 -27.17
CA ASP A 32 0.04 -11.76 -28.25
C ASP A 32 -1.37 -11.58 -28.84
N ASP A 33 -2.32 -12.48 -28.50
CA ASP A 33 -3.70 -12.41 -28.96
C ASP A 33 -4.40 -11.13 -28.48
N THR A 34 -4.89 -10.32 -29.42
CA THR A 34 -5.62 -9.07 -29.15
C THR A 34 -7.03 -9.31 -28.61
N ALA A 35 -7.58 -10.51 -28.80
CA ALA A 35 -8.85 -10.93 -28.22
C ALA A 35 -8.69 -11.51 -26.79
N CYS A 36 -7.47 -11.58 -26.26
CA CYS A 36 -7.25 -12.08 -24.90
C CYS A 36 -7.90 -11.14 -23.87
N PRO A 37 -8.76 -11.64 -22.96
CA PRO A 37 -9.50 -10.81 -22.01
C PRO A 37 -8.59 -10.09 -20.99
N GLU A 38 -7.33 -10.49 -20.84
CA GLU A 38 -6.34 -9.71 -20.06
C GLU A 38 -5.91 -8.42 -20.77
N LYS A 39 -6.04 -8.34 -22.10
CA LYS A 39 -5.83 -7.11 -22.88
C LYS A 39 -7.10 -6.27 -23.01
N SER A 40 -8.28 -6.85 -22.77
CA SER A 40 -9.56 -6.13 -22.82
C SER A 40 -9.88 -5.35 -21.55
N GLY A 41 -8.93 -5.22 -20.61
CA GLY A 41 -8.99 -4.11 -19.66
C GLY A 41 -8.92 -2.84 -20.50
N LYS A 42 -10.06 -2.12 -20.62
CA LYS A 42 -10.13 -0.79 -21.26
C LYS A 42 -8.83 -0.06 -20.95
N SER A 43 -8.15 0.45 -21.98
CA SER A 43 -6.91 1.17 -21.71
C SER A 43 -7.25 2.32 -20.76
N LEU A 44 -6.28 2.72 -19.94
CA LEU A 44 -6.49 3.83 -19.01
C LEU A 44 -6.95 5.10 -19.74
N LEU A 45 -6.61 5.25 -21.04
CA LEU A 45 -7.13 6.28 -21.94
C LEU A 45 -8.64 6.13 -22.23
N ASP A 46 -9.14 4.93 -22.52
CA ASP A 46 -10.57 4.69 -22.78
C ASP A 46 -11.45 4.89 -21.53
N MET A 47 -10.85 4.77 -20.33
CA MET A 47 -11.52 5.08 -19.06
C MET A 47 -11.46 6.58 -18.71
N LEU A 48 -10.46 7.31 -19.21
CA LEU A 48 -10.32 8.76 -18.97
C LEU A 48 -11.27 9.60 -19.84
N GLU A 49 -11.67 9.13 -21.03
CA GLU A 49 -12.68 9.82 -21.86
C GLU A 49 -14.11 9.74 -21.29
N GLU A 50 -14.42 8.76 -20.42
CA GLU A 50 -15.76 8.61 -19.83
C GLU A 50 -15.95 9.37 -18.50
N VAL A 51 -14.89 9.91 -17.89
CA VAL A 51 -15.00 10.71 -16.64
C VAL A 51 -15.17 12.19 -16.99
N SER A 52 -16.39 12.55 -17.36
CA SER A 52 -16.82 13.94 -17.44
C SER A 52 -17.05 14.49 -16.03
N PHE A 53 -16.21 15.43 -15.59
CA PHE A 53 -16.34 16.11 -14.30
C PHE A 53 -17.32 17.29 -14.41
N PRO A 54 -18.39 17.34 -13.60
CA PRO A 54 -19.22 18.54 -13.47
C PRO A 54 -18.58 19.47 -12.45
N THR A 55 -17.67 20.32 -12.89
CA THR A 55 -17.35 21.57 -12.18
C THR A 55 -17.88 22.74 -12.99
N PRO A 56 -18.53 23.73 -12.35
CA PRO A 56 -18.65 25.05 -12.95
C PRO A 56 -17.24 25.65 -12.95
N SER A 57 -16.49 25.37 -14.01
CA SER A 57 -15.30 26.14 -14.34
C SER A 57 -15.75 27.61 -14.43
N PRO A 58 -15.15 28.56 -13.69
CA PRO A 58 -15.35 29.96 -14.01
C PRO A 58 -15.07 30.11 -15.50
N ALA A 59 -15.97 30.79 -16.22
CA ALA A 59 -15.87 30.91 -17.67
C ALA A 59 -14.41 31.21 -18.04
N PRO A 60 -13.81 30.43 -18.97
CA PRO A 60 -12.40 30.55 -19.25
C PRO A 60 -12.07 32.00 -19.52
N LEU A 61 -10.87 32.44 -19.12
CA LEU A 61 -10.45 33.85 -19.20
C LEU A 61 -10.67 34.44 -20.61
N SER A 62 -10.58 33.58 -21.63
CA SER A 62 -10.95 33.87 -23.02
C SER A 62 -12.43 34.22 -23.23
N ALA A 63 -13.37 33.54 -22.56
CA ALA A 63 -14.79 33.85 -22.59
C ALA A 63 -15.13 35.17 -21.87
N ARG A 64 -14.41 35.51 -20.79
CA ARG A 64 -14.54 36.83 -20.14
C ARG A 64 -13.98 37.96 -21.00
N LEU A 65 -12.79 37.77 -21.59
CA LEU A 65 -12.19 38.72 -22.53
C LEU A 65 -13.03 38.92 -23.80
N HIS A 66 -13.63 37.85 -24.33
CA HIS A 66 -14.55 37.96 -25.46
C HIS A 66 -15.83 38.73 -25.12
N SER A 67 -16.29 38.71 -23.86
CA SER A 67 -17.42 39.54 -23.43
C SER A 67 -17.08 41.03 -23.27
N ALA A 68 -15.79 41.37 -23.17
CA ALA A 68 -15.33 42.75 -23.01
C ALA A 68 -15.22 43.51 -24.34
N THR A 69 -15.29 42.83 -25.49
CA THR A 69 -15.17 43.45 -26.83
C THR A 69 -16.41 43.18 -27.67
N TYR A 70 -16.86 44.19 -28.41
CA TYR A 70 -17.97 44.09 -29.37
C TYR A 70 -17.59 44.77 -30.68
N VAL A 71 -18.05 44.25 -31.82
CA VAL A 71 -17.86 44.88 -33.12
C VAL A 71 -19.02 45.84 -33.35
N ASP A 72 -18.75 47.13 -33.49
CA ASP A 72 -19.78 48.12 -33.80
C ASP A 72 -20.36 47.85 -35.19
N GLU A 73 -21.64 47.48 -35.24
CA GLU A 73 -22.30 47.08 -36.48
C GLU A 73 -22.33 48.20 -37.53
N ASN A 74 -22.23 49.47 -37.10
CA ASN A 74 -22.29 50.61 -38.01
C ASN A 74 -20.92 51.02 -38.55
N THR A 75 -19.84 50.83 -37.78
CA THR A 75 -18.48 51.26 -38.19
C THR A 75 -17.56 50.10 -38.51
N GLY A 76 -17.90 48.88 -38.11
CA GLY A 76 -17.03 47.71 -38.15
C GLY A 76 -15.85 47.78 -37.17
N GLU A 77 -15.77 48.80 -36.32
CA GLU A 77 -14.69 48.94 -35.34
C GLU A 77 -14.98 48.11 -34.09
N VAL A 78 -13.97 47.40 -33.60
CA VAL A 78 -14.02 46.72 -32.31
C VAL A 78 -13.98 47.78 -31.20
N ARG A 79 -15.02 47.85 -30.38
CA ARG A 79 -15.11 48.72 -29.20
C ARG A 79 -15.12 47.86 -27.93
N LEU A 80 -14.50 48.38 -26.87
CA LEU A 80 -14.55 47.76 -25.55
C LEU A 80 -15.87 48.15 -24.86
N HIS A 81 -16.53 47.18 -24.20
CA HIS A 81 -17.74 47.42 -23.43
C HIS A 81 -17.48 48.21 -22.13
N THR A 82 -16.23 48.23 -21.67
CA THR A 82 -15.82 48.81 -20.39
C THR A 82 -14.89 50.01 -20.62
N SER A 83 -15.01 51.02 -19.75
CA SER A 83 -14.04 52.10 -19.67
C SER A 83 -12.66 51.54 -19.28
N ALA A 84 -11.59 52.30 -19.52
CA ALA A 84 -10.26 51.92 -19.06
C ALA A 84 -10.21 51.61 -17.55
N GLU A 85 -11.02 52.29 -16.74
CA GLU A 85 -11.18 52.00 -15.31
C GLU A 85 -11.75 50.60 -15.06
N GLY A 86 -12.80 50.19 -15.80
CA GLY A 86 -13.39 48.86 -15.64
C GLY A 86 -12.45 47.71 -16.03
N ILE A 87 -11.53 47.95 -16.98
CA ILE A 87 -10.49 46.96 -17.34
C ILE A 87 -9.46 46.82 -16.22
N CYS A 88 -9.08 47.93 -15.58
CA CYS A 88 -8.16 47.90 -14.44
C CYS A 88 -8.76 47.18 -13.23
N ASP A 89 -10.05 47.39 -12.95
CA ASP A 89 -10.75 46.70 -11.85
C ASP A 89 -10.83 45.18 -12.11
N GLU A 90 -11.19 44.76 -13.32
CA GLU A 90 -11.24 43.32 -13.66
C GLU A 90 -9.84 42.67 -13.63
N ALA A 91 -8.79 43.42 -14.02
CA ALA A 91 -7.42 42.97 -13.90
C ALA A 91 -6.98 42.82 -12.44
N ALA A 92 -7.38 43.73 -11.55
CA ALA A 92 -7.11 43.66 -10.12
C ALA A 92 -7.78 42.42 -9.48
N ASP A 93 -9.06 42.18 -9.77
CA ASP A 93 -9.80 40.99 -9.31
C ASP A 93 -9.14 39.68 -9.78
N LEU A 94 -8.63 39.66 -11.01
CA LEU A 94 -7.91 38.51 -11.55
C LEU A 94 -6.58 38.29 -10.81
N ILE A 95 -5.81 39.36 -10.56
CA ILE A 95 -4.55 39.28 -9.80
C ILE A 95 -4.82 38.74 -8.39
N ASP A 96 -5.85 39.23 -7.72
CA ASP A 96 -6.23 38.74 -6.38
C ASP A 96 -6.63 37.27 -6.41
N THR A 97 -7.41 36.86 -7.42
CA THR A 97 -7.81 35.46 -7.61
C THR A 97 -6.60 34.55 -7.86
N LEU A 98 -5.66 34.97 -8.72
CA LEU A 98 -4.44 34.22 -9.01
C LEU A 98 -3.55 34.13 -7.77
N THR A 99 -3.41 35.23 -7.02
CA THR A 99 -2.63 35.27 -5.78
C THR A 99 -3.20 34.30 -4.75
N ALA A 100 -4.52 34.25 -4.58
CA ALA A 100 -5.19 33.28 -3.71
C ALA A 100 -4.93 31.83 -4.16
N ARG A 101 -4.98 31.55 -5.46
CA ARG A 101 -4.69 30.21 -6.00
C ARG A 101 -3.23 29.78 -5.82
N VAL A 102 -2.28 30.70 -5.97
CA VAL A 102 -0.86 30.43 -5.68
C VAL A 102 -0.69 30.07 -4.21
N ALA A 103 -1.29 30.84 -3.30
CA ALA A 103 -1.22 30.55 -1.86
C ALA A 103 -1.84 29.18 -1.50
N GLU A 104 -2.95 28.78 -2.13
CA GLU A 104 -3.54 27.45 -1.96
C GLU A 104 -2.62 26.33 -2.47
N LEU A 105 -1.95 26.53 -3.61
CA LEU A 105 -1.01 25.56 -4.16
C LEU A 105 0.25 25.44 -3.31
N GLU A 106 0.78 26.54 -2.79
CA GLU A 106 1.90 26.55 -1.85
C GLU A 106 1.54 25.83 -0.55
N ALA A 107 0.34 26.07 0.00
CA ALA A 107 -0.15 25.36 1.17
C ALA A 107 -0.31 23.85 0.91
N SER A 108 -0.80 23.48 -0.27
CA SER A 108 -0.93 22.08 -0.68
C SER A 108 0.44 21.41 -0.86
N ALA A 109 1.40 22.09 -1.49
CA ALA A 109 2.76 21.61 -1.67
C ALA A 109 3.44 21.34 -0.33
N LYS A 110 3.30 22.27 0.63
CA LYS A 110 3.79 22.10 1.99
C LYS A 110 3.15 20.91 2.70
N ALA A 111 1.84 20.72 2.57
CA ALA A 111 1.16 19.57 3.15
C ALA A 111 1.65 18.24 2.57
N PHE A 112 1.97 18.19 1.27
CA PHE A 112 2.57 17.01 0.66
C PHE A 112 4.00 16.74 1.16
N GLU A 113 4.80 17.78 1.39
CA GLU A 113 6.13 17.66 1.97
C GLU A 113 6.07 17.11 3.41
N ASP A 114 5.19 17.66 4.25
CA ASP A 114 4.98 17.19 5.62
C ASP A 114 4.57 15.71 5.66
N LEU A 115 3.66 15.29 4.77
CA LEU A 115 3.23 13.89 4.66
C LEU A 115 4.38 12.98 4.20
N ALA A 116 5.25 13.45 3.31
CA ALA A 116 6.42 12.69 2.86
C ALA A 116 7.44 12.50 4.01
N ILE A 117 7.67 13.53 4.81
CA ILE A 117 8.53 13.46 6.01
C ILE A 117 7.95 12.47 7.03
N GLU A 118 6.64 12.49 7.26
CA GLU A 118 5.99 11.56 8.17
C GLU A 118 6.12 10.10 7.68
N GLN A 119 5.87 9.85 6.39
CA GLN A 119 6.03 8.52 5.82
C GLN A 119 7.47 8.03 5.95
N GLN A 120 8.45 8.88 5.67
CA GLN A 120 9.86 8.54 5.84
C GLN A 120 10.21 8.17 7.29
N ARG A 121 9.63 8.87 8.29
CA ARG A 121 9.81 8.51 9.71
C ARG A 121 9.21 7.15 10.05
N ARG A 122 8.03 6.83 9.51
CA ARG A 122 7.40 5.51 9.70
C ARG A 122 8.27 4.40 9.11
N ASP A 123 8.76 4.59 7.89
CA ASP A 123 9.64 3.62 7.22
C ASP A 123 10.94 3.40 7.99
N HIS A 124 11.54 4.46 8.55
CA HIS A 124 12.72 4.33 9.41
C HIS A 124 12.42 3.57 10.70
N ALA A 125 11.31 3.89 11.39
CA ALA A 125 10.91 3.19 12.60
C ALA A 125 10.64 1.70 12.34
N GLU A 126 10.04 1.37 11.20
CA GLU A 126 9.78 -0.02 10.80
C GLU A 126 11.07 -0.78 10.51
N ARG A 127 12.05 -0.16 9.84
CA ARG A 127 13.40 -0.73 9.64
C ARG A 127 14.12 -0.95 10.97
N ASP A 128 14.06 0.02 11.88
CA ASP A 128 14.69 -0.09 13.19
C ASP A 128 14.07 -1.23 14.01
N ALA A 129 12.75 -1.40 13.94
CA ALA A 129 12.05 -2.52 14.58
C ALA A 129 12.47 -3.88 14.01
N VAL A 130 12.58 -4.00 12.68
CA VAL A 130 13.08 -5.22 12.01
C VAL A 130 14.52 -5.52 12.41
N GLN A 131 15.39 -4.50 12.44
CA GLN A 131 16.79 -4.67 12.81
C GLN A 131 16.96 -5.07 14.29
N ALA A 132 16.15 -4.51 15.19
CA ALA A 132 16.11 -4.92 16.58
C ALA A 132 15.62 -6.37 16.74
N ALA A 133 14.61 -6.78 15.98
CA ALA A 133 14.13 -8.16 15.97
C ALA A 133 15.19 -9.15 15.45
N LEU A 134 15.93 -8.78 14.40
CA LEU A 134 17.04 -9.57 13.87
C LEU A 134 18.17 -9.72 14.92
N ALA A 135 18.59 -8.62 15.55
CA ALA A 135 19.60 -8.65 16.60
C ALA A 135 19.17 -9.54 17.78
N ALA A 136 17.89 -9.49 18.17
CA ALA A 136 17.34 -10.36 19.20
C ALA A 136 17.35 -11.84 18.77
N ALA A 137 17.06 -12.14 17.50
CA ALA A 137 17.13 -13.49 16.95
C ALA A 137 18.58 -14.04 16.93
N GLU A 138 19.55 -13.22 16.50
CA GLU A 138 20.97 -13.57 16.52
C GLU A 138 21.48 -13.83 17.94
N ALA A 139 21.08 -13.01 18.91
CA ALA A 139 21.42 -13.22 20.32
C ALA A 139 20.85 -14.55 20.86
N ARG A 140 19.62 -14.92 20.47
CA ARG A 140 19.01 -16.21 20.82
C ARG A 140 19.76 -17.38 20.19
N GLU A 141 20.12 -17.27 18.92
CA GLU A 141 20.91 -18.30 18.23
C GLU A 141 22.28 -18.50 18.92
N ALA A 142 22.96 -17.40 19.25
CA ALA A 142 24.22 -17.45 19.99
C ALA A 142 24.07 -18.16 21.35
N ALA A 143 23.00 -17.88 22.09
CA ALA A 143 22.70 -18.55 23.36
C ALA A 143 22.44 -20.06 23.18
N LEU A 144 21.67 -20.45 22.15
CA LEU A 144 21.42 -21.85 21.84
C LEU A 144 22.70 -22.60 21.43
N ARG A 145 23.57 -21.97 20.63
CA ARG A 145 24.89 -22.52 20.29
C ARG A 145 25.77 -22.71 21.53
N GLY A 146 25.70 -21.78 22.49
CA GLY A 146 26.38 -21.91 23.79
C GLY A 146 25.92 -23.14 24.57
N LEU A 147 24.60 -23.30 24.73
CA LEU A 147 24.00 -24.46 25.41
C LEU A 147 24.32 -25.79 24.70
N ALA A 148 24.29 -25.81 23.36
CA ALA A 148 24.64 -27.01 22.59
C ALA A 148 26.10 -27.43 22.83
N ARG A 149 27.03 -26.46 22.94
CA ARG A 149 28.43 -26.72 23.27
C ARG A 149 28.60 -27.27 24.68
N GLU A 150 27.88 -26.73 25.67
CA GLU A 150 27.88 -27.26 27.03
C GLU A 150 27.35 -28.70 27.09
N LEU A 151 26.26 -28.98 26.38
CA LEU A 151 25.67 -30.32 26.28
C LEU A 151 26.66 -31.33 25.67
N PHE A 152 27.31 -30.94 24.57
CA PHE A 152 28.32 -31.77 23.92
C PHE A 152 29.49 -32.07 24.87
N ASN A 153 30.02 -31.07 25.57
CA ASN A 153 31.12 -31.26 26.52
C ASN A 153 30.72 -32.15 27.72
N ALA A 154 29.46 -32.08 28.16
CA ALA A 154 28.96 -32.97 29.21
C ALA A 154 28.83 -34.42 28.72
N LEU A 155 28.36 -34.63 27.49
CA LEU A 155 28.30 -35.97 26.89
C LEU A 155 29.69 -36.61 26.76
N VAL A 156 30.68 -35.84 26.30
CA VAL A 156 32.07 -36.31 26.23
C VAL A 156 32.61 -36.70 27.61
N ARG A 157 32.32 -35.92 28.66
CA ARG A 157 32.70 -36.27 30.04
C ARG A 157 32.02 -37.54 30.54
N TYR A 158 30.74 -37.72 30.21
CA TYR A 158 29.97 -38.92 30.56
C TYR A 158 30.56 -40.20 29.92
N GLU A 159 31.01 -40.11 28.66
CA GLU A 159 31.63 -41.25 27.95
C GLU A 159 33.02 -41.62 28.49
N VAL A 160 33.79 -40.64 28.97
CA VAL A 160 35.21 -40.82 29.34
C VAL A 160 35.39 -41.07 30.85
N GLY A 161 34.40 -40.75 31.69
CA GLY A 161 34.51 -40.83 33.16
C GLY A 161 33.69 -41.95 33.79
N ALA A 162 34.33 -42.83 34.56
CA ALA A 162 33.68 -43.78 35.47
C ALA A 162 33.16 -43.10 36.77
N ASP A 163 32.59 -41.92 36.65
CA ASP A 163 32.19 -41.10 37.79
C ASP A 163 30.75 -41.42 38.22
N SER A 164 30.56 -41.78 39.49
CA SER A 164 29.28 -42.25 40.01
C SER A 164 28.18 -41.18 40.01
N ASP A 165 28.56 -39.89 39.93
CA ASP A 165 27.64 -38.75 39.96
C ASP A 165 27.14 -38.29 38.58
N ALA A 166 27.67 -38.86 37.50
CA ALA A 166 27.32 -38.51 36.12
C ALA A 166 25.80 -38.52 35.81
N PRO A 167 24.97 -39.43 36.38
CA PRO A 167 23.52 -39.42 36.16
C PRO A 167 22.80 -38.18 36.73
N ARG A 168 23.29 -37.60 37.83
CA ARG A 168 22.68 -36.41 38.45
C ARG A 168 22.94 -35.16 37.61
N GLU A 169 24.20 -34.95 37.25
CA GLU A 169 24.60 -33.82 36.41
C GLU A 169 23.91 -33.85 35.04
N HIS A 170 23.76 -35.04 34.45
CA HIS A 170 23.01 -35.22 33.21
C HIS A 170 21.53 -34.80 33.36
N ARG A 171 20.86 -35.19 34.46
CA ARG A 171 19.46 -34.83 34.70
C ARG A 171 19.27 -33.32 34.88
N GLU A 172 20.15 -32.67 35.64
CA GLU A 172 20.11 -31.22 35.83
C GLU A 172 20.37 -30.48 34.51
N MET A 173 21.33 -30.95 33.73
CA MET A 173 21.62 -30.40 32.41
C MET A 173 20.43 -30.54 31.45
N MET A 174 19.83 -31.72 31.35
CA MET A 174 18.63 -31.93 30.51
C MET A 174 17.45 -31.07 30.98
N GLY A 175 17.33 -30.83 32.30
CA GLY A 175 16.39 -29.88 32.87
C GLY A 175 16.63 -28.45 32.38
N ARG A 176 17.88 -27.96 32.44
CA ARG A 176 18.26 -26.63 31.93
C ARG A 176 18.04 -26.51 30.42
N ALA A 177 18.43 -27.52 29.65
CA ALA A 177 18.24 -27.55 28.20
C ALA A 177 16.75 -27.51 27.83
N ARG A 178 15.92 -28.31 28.52
CA ARG A 178 14.46 -28.30 28.31
C ARG A 178 13.84 -26.96 28.70
N ALA A 179 14.25 -26.38 29.83
CA ALA A 179 13.80 -25.05 30.25
C ALA A 179 14.16 -23.98 29.22
N ALA A 180 15.40 -23.97 28.71
CA ALA A 180 15.86 -23.03 27.68
C ALA A 180 15.10 -23.20 26.35
N LEU A 181 14.89 -24.44 25.90
CA LEU A 181 14.09 -24.73 24.71
C LEU A 181 12.62 -24.32 24.90
N SER A 182 12.04 -24.52 26.08
CA SER A 182 10.66 -24.11 26.38
C SER A 182 10.50 -22.60 26.47
N ALA A 183 11.46 -21.89 27.07
CA ALA A 183 11.45 -20.43 27.15
C ALA A 183 11.60 -19.80 25.74
N GLY A 184 12.47 -20.38 24.90
CA GLY A 184 12.60 -19.97 23.51
C GLY A 184 11.33 -20.25 22.68
N ALA A 185 10.69 -21.40 22.89
CA ALA A 185 9.43 -21.73 22.22
C ALA A 185 8.28 -20.80 22.64
N GLN A 186 8.19 -20.44 23.92
CA GLN A 186 7.19 -19.49 24.43
C GLN A 186 7.41 -18.05 23.93
N GLN A 187 8.66 -17.65 23.65
CA GLN A 187 8.96 -16.32 23.09
C GLN A 187 8.89 -16.24 21.55
N ALA A 188 8.98 -17.38 20.85
CA ALA A 188 8.80 -17.45 19.40
C ALA A 188 7.31 -17.50 19.01
N GLN A 189 6.49 -17.96 19.93
CA GLN A 189 5.04 -17.84 19.87
C GLN A 189 4.71 -16.36 20.07
N GLY A 190 4.49 -15.65 18.96
CA GLY A 190 4.19 -14.21 18.96
C GLY A 190 3.03 -13.84 19.89
N GLU A 191 2.81 -12.54 20.06
CA GLU A 191 1.74 -12.04 20.92
C GLU A 191 0.40 -12.72 20.59
N PRO A 192 -0.34 -13.26 21.59
CA PRO A 192 -1.57 -13.99 21.33
C PRO A 192 -2.55 -13.15 20.51
N LEU A 193 -3.03 -13.70 19.38
CA LEU A 193 -4.07 -13.08 18.59
C LEU A 193 -5.35 -13.03 19.43
N VAL A 194 -5.93 -11.85 19.57
CA VAL A 194 -7.23 -11.66 20.24
C VAL A 194 -8.30 -11.49 19.18
N PHE A 195 -9.33 -12.34 19.20
CA PHE A 195 -10.45 -12.28 18.23
C PHE A 195 -11.76 -12.73 18.88
N THR A 196 -12.90 -12.32 18.32
CA THR A 196 -14.19 -12.93 18.67
C THR A 196 -14.38 -14.20 17.86
N TYR A 197 -14.93 -15.25 18.45
CA TYR A 197 -15.15 -16.52 17.77
C TYR A 197 -16.52 -17.09 18.11
N THR A 198 -17.27 -17.47 17.08
CA THR A 198 -18.56 -18.17 17.24
C THR A 198 -18.35 -19.67 17.05
N ASN A 199 -18.60 -20.47 18.10
CA ASN A 199 -18.41 -21.91 18.01
C ASN A 199 -19.57 -22.61 17.25
N TYR A 200 -19.45 -23.92 17.02
CA TYR A 200 -20.52 -24.72 16.38
C TYR A 200 -21.83 -24.78 17.17
N ARG A 201 -21.82 -24.37 18.44
CA ARG A 201 -23.01 -24.23 19.30
C ARG A 201 -23.62 -22.83 19.23
N SER A 202 -23.13 -21.98 18.32
CA SER A 202 -23.54 -20.59 18.14
C SER A 202 -23.25 -19.69 19.36
N GLU A 203 -22.29 -20.05 20.20
CA GLU A 203 -21.83 -19.20 21.30
C GLU A 203 -20.64 -18.35 20.83
N THR A 204 -20.78 -17.03 20.92
CA THR A 204 -19.72 -16.07 20.60
C THR A 204 -18.94 -15.69 21.86
N GLY A 205 -17.61 -15.69 21.77
CA GLY A 205 -16.76 -15.16 22.84
C GLY A 205 -15.39 -14.72 22.35
N THR A 206 -14.73 -13.85 23.12
CA THR A 206 -13.35 -13.46 22.86
C THR A 206 -12.42 -14.64 23.14
N ARG A 207 -11.41 -14.83 22.29
CA ARG A 207 -10.38 -15.85 22.40
C ARG A 207 -9.01 -15.22 22.25
N ARG A 208 -8.05 -15.73 23.02
CA ARG A 208 -6.63 -15.47 22.85
C ARG A 208 -5.97 -16.73 22.33
N ALA A 209 -5.45 -16.70 21.10
CA ALA A 209 -4.81 -17.87 20.52
C ALA A 209 -3.49 -17.52 19.86
N ILE A 210 -2.51 -18.41 20.01
CA ILE A 210 -1.20 -18.30 19.39
C ILE A 210 -1.22 -19.14 18.10
N PRO A 211 -1.15 -18.53 16.90
CA PRO A 211 -1.21 -19.26 15.64
C PRO A 211 -0.04 -20.25 15.51
N ILE A 212 -0.35 -21.48 15.10
CA ILE A 212 0.63 -22.53 14.76
C ILE A 212 0.74 -22.64 13.24
N ARG A 213 -0.38 -22.77 12.54
CA ARG A 213 -0.45 -22.79 11.06
C ARG A 213 -1.83 -22.45 10.52
N VAL A 214 -1.87 -22.00 9.27
CA VAL A 214 -3.10 -21.76 8.49
C VAL A 214 -3.16 -22.73 7.32
N TYR A 215 -4.31 -23.35 7.07
CA TYR A 215 -4.51 -24.29 5.98
C TYR A 215 -5.96 -24.29 5.48
N HIS A 216 -6.18 -24.70 4.22
CA HIS A 216 -7.51 -24.88 3.66
C HIS A 216 -7.91 -26.36 3.77
N GLY A 217 -9.05 -26.65 4.38
CA GLY A 217 -9.50 -28.03 4.57
C GLY A 217 -10.82 -28.13 5.33
N ALA A 218 -11.15 -29.35 5.75
CA ALA A 218 -12.33 -29.65 6.56
C ALA A 218 -11.92 -30.45 7.81
N THR A 219 -12.73 -30.38 8.86
CA THR A 219 -12.56 -31.15 10.11
C THR A 219 -13.88 -31.75 10.54
N GLU A 220 -13.87 -32.60 11.57
CA GLU A 220 -15.10 -33.14 12.17
C GLU A 220 -16.08 -32.05 12.63
N TYR A 221 -15.56 -30.91 13.11
CA TYR A 221 -16.38 -29.78 13.59
C TYR A 221 -16.71 -28.75 12.50
N HIS A 222 -15.99 -28.79 11.38
CA HIS A 222 -16.16 -27.89 10.22
C HIS A 222 -16.12 -28.72 8.93
N PRO A 223 -17.22 -29.41 8.57
CA PRO A 223 -17.22 -30.38 7.48
C PRO A 223 -17.11 -29.72 6.09
N GLU A 224 -17.49 -28.45 5.96
CA GLU A 224 -17.33 -27.69 4.73
C GLU A 224 -15.87 -27.23 4.57
N PRO A 225 -15.23 -27.47 3.42
CA PRO A 225 -13.88 -26.98 3.14
C PRO A 225 -13.80 -25.45 3.25
N GLN A 226 -12.91 -24.97 4.12
CA GLN A 226 -12.69 -23.54 4.36
C GLN A 226 -11.28 -23.28 4.91
N TRP A 227 -10.94 -22.00 5.09
CA TRP A 227 -9.69 -21.61 5.76
C TRP A 227 -9.78 -21.85 7.27
N LEU A 228 -8.80 -22.60 7.78
CA LEU A 228 -8.68 -23.04 9.16
C LEU A 228 -7.34 -22.58 9.74
N MET A 229 -7.35 -22.17 11.00
CA MET A 229 -6.16 -21.84 11.77
C MET A 229 -6.01 -22.83 12.93
N GLU A 230 -4.94 -23.61 12.91
CA GLU A 230 -4.52 -24.35 14.09
C GLU A 230 -3.73 -23.41 14.99
N ALA A 231 -4.15 -23.28 16.25
CA ALA A 231 -3.57 -22.37 17.22
C ALA A 231 -3.66 -22.94 18.63
N HIS A 232 -2.75 -22.53 19.51
CA HIS A 232 -2.85 -22.81 20.93
C HIS A 232 -3.78 -21.79 21.59
N ASP A 233 -4.95 -22.24 22.04
CA ASP A 233 -5.93 -21.43 22.77
C ASP A 233 -5.42 -21.21 24.20
N VAL A 234 -5.00 -19.99 24.51
CA VAL A 234 -4.39 -19.61 25.79
C VAL A 234 -5.41 -19.69 26.93
N ASP A 235 -6.69 -19.44 26.64
CA ASP A 235 -7.74 -19.46 27.65
C ASP A 235 -8.15 -20.88 28.04
N LYS A 236 -7.88 -21.85 27.16
CA LYS A 236 -8.18 -23.28 27.36
C LYS A 236 -6.95 -24.17 27.51
N ASP A 237 -5.75 -23.60 27.38
CA ASP A 237 -4.46 -24.29 27.40
C ASP A 237 -4.45 -25.54 26.49
N ALA A 238 -4.96 -25.39 25.26
CA ALA A 238 -5.14 -26.52 24.35
C ALA A 238 -4.96 -26.11 22.88
N ALA A 239 -4.40 -27.00 22.07
CA ALA A 239 -4.40 -26.83 20.61
C ALA A 239 -5.82 -26.97 20.07
N ARG A 240 -6.26 -25.97 19.30
CA ARG A 240 -7.59 -25.91 18.69
C ARG A 240 -7.50 -25.47 17.24
N VAL A 241 -8.48 -25.89 16.47
CA VAL A 241 -8.67 -25.44 15.09
C VAL A 241 -9.83 -24.45 15.08
N PHE A 242 -9.57 -23.26 14.55
CA PHE A 242 -10.55 -22.19 14.42
C PHE A 242 -10.86 -21.98 12.94
N ALA A 243 -12.16 -21.97 12.59
CA ALA A 243 -12.58 -21.56 11.26
C ALA A 243 -12.43 -20.06 11.09
N MET A 244 -11.65 -19.62 10.10
CA MET A 244 -11.39 -18.19 9.89
C MET A 244 -12.67 -17.42 9.50
N ARG A 245 -13.64 -18.09 8.89
CA ARG A 245 -14.97 -17.52 8.60
C ARG A 245 -15.74 -17.14 9.86
N ASP A 246 -15.50 -17.84 10.97
CA ASP A 246 -16.20 -17.64 12.25
C ASP A 246 -15.42 -16.72 13.21
N MET A 247 -14.27 -16.19 12.77
CA MET A 247 -13.50 -15.18 13.49
C MET A 247 -14.05 -13.78 13.18
N GLY A 248 -14.42 -13.03 14.21
CA GLY A 248 -14.71 -11.61 14.13
C GLY A 248 -13.60 -10.76 14.75
N GLN A 249 -13.67 -9.44 14.55
CA GLN A 249 -12.79 -8.51 15.25
C GLN A 249 -12.96 -8.67 16.77
N ALA A 250 -11.84 -8.75 17.51
CA ALA A 250 -11.90 -8.58 18.96
C ALA A 250 -12.40 -7.17 19.25
N GLN A 251 -13.42 -7.04 20.12
CA GLN A 251 -13.88 -5.76 20.64
C GLN A 251 -12.89 -5.16 21.66
N GLY A 252 -11.59 -5.33 21.43
CA GLY A 252 -10.50 -4.85 22.26
C GLY A 252 -9.89 -3.60 21.66
N GLY A 253 -10.55 -2.46 21.89
CA GLY A 253 -10.12 -1.13 21.48
C GLY A 253 -10.75 -0.71 20.16
N ASP A 254 -11.58 0.33 20.22
CA ASP A 254 -12.06 1.09 19.07
C ASP A 254 -10.87 1.73 18.34
N ILE A 255 -10.14 0.92 17.57
CA ILE A 255 -9.61 1.40 16.31
C ILE A 255 -10.57 0.85 15.28
N ALA A 256 -11.77 1.44 15.22
CA ALA A 256 -12.38 1.59 13.91
C ALA A 256 -11.24 2.10 13.04
N ASP A 257 -10.87 1.36 11.98
CA ASP A 257 -9.90 1.88 11.02
C ASP A 257 -10.34 3.32 10.76
N PRO A 258 -9.53 4.35 11.11
CA PRO A 258 -9.98 5.73 10.94
C PRO A 258 -10.41 5.97 9.49
N LEU A 259 -9.97 5.12 8.56
CA LEU A 259 -10.42 5.04 7.18
C LEU A 259 -11.85 4.47 7.02
N ASP A 260 -12.28 3.49 7.80
CA ASP A 260 -13.63 2.93 7.70
C ASP A 260 -14.67 3.70 8.53
N THR A 261 -14.24 4.68 9.33
CA THR A 261 -15.14 5.59 10.05
C THR A 261 -15.85 6.52 9.05
N PRO A 262 -17.20 6.53 9.00
CA PRO A 262 -17.93 7.42 8.12
C PRO A 262 -17.67 8.88 8.52
N LEU A 263 -17.44 9.74 7.53
CA LEU A 263 -17.26 11.16 7.79
C LEU A 263 -18.45 11.74 8.58
N PRO A 264 -18.21 12.49 9.68
CA PRO A 264 -19.27 13.02 10.54
C PRO A 264 -20.00 14.21 9.91
N CYS A 265 -19.40 14.83 8.91
CA CYS A 265 -19.90 15.97 8.16
C CYS A 265 -19.53 15.87 6.67
N ASP A 266 -20.16 16.69 5.84
CA ASP A 266 -19.77 16.82 4.44
C ASP A 266 -18.35 17.43 4.36
N VAL A 267 -17.47 16.80 3.57
CA VAL A 267 -16.12 17.33 3.32
C VAL A 267 -16.12 17.95 1.93
N ASN A 268 -15.77 19.23 1.87
CA ASN A 268 -15.67 20.00 0.64
C ASN A 268 -14.20 20.23 0.32
N VAL A 269 -13.68 19.46 -0.63
CA VAL A 269 -12.35 19.66 -1.22
C VAL A 269 -12.56 20.48 -2.50
N PRO A 270 -11.66 21.38 -2.92
CA PRO A 270 -11.81 22.08 -4.19
C PRO A 270 -12.16 21.08 -5.32
N ASN A 271 -13.32 21.28 -5.94
CA ASN A 271 -13.87 20.45 -7.02
C ASN A 271 -14.38 19.04 -6.64
N MET A 272 -14.49 18.69 -5.34
CA MET A 272 -15.11 17.45 -4.88
C MET A 272 -15.96 17.67 -3.62
N ARG A 273 -17.21 17.22 -3.66
CA ARG A 273 -18.07 17.14 -2.47
C ARG A 273 -18.24 15.70 -2.05
N PHE A 274 -17.86 15.40 -0.82
CA PHE A 274 -18.10 14.11 -0.20
C PHE A 274 -19.21 14.24 0.81
N GLY A 275 -20.30 13.50 0.60
CA GLY A 275 -21.42 13.48 1.53
C GLY A 275 -21.04 12.82 2.86
N LYS A 276 -21.68 13.27 3.94
CA LYS A 276 -21.66 12.61 5.24
C LYS A 276 -21.93 11.11 5.09
N GLY A 277 -21.17 10.29 5.81
CA GLY A 277 -21.33 8.83 5.77
C GLY A 277 -20.43 8.10 4.78
N ILE A 278 -19.63 8.80 3.97
CA ILE A 278 -18.59 8.17 3.14
C ILE A 278 -17.41 7.77 4.05
N PRO A 279 -16.93 6.52 4.00
CA PRO A 279 -15.73 6.10 4.72
C PRO A 279 -14.50 6.84 4.19
N LEU A 280 -13.65 7.33 5.09
CA LEU A 280 -12.40 8.03 4.77
C LEU A 280 -11.45 7.19 3.88
N ARG A 281 -11.59 5.85 3.87
CA ARG A 281 -10.89 4.89 3.01
C ARG A 281 -11.16 5.12 1.53
N VAL A 282 -12.41 5.45 1.20
CA VAL A 282 -12.83 5.75 -0.17
C VAL A 282 -12.10 7.00 -0.69
N LEU A 283 -11.81 7.96 0.20
CA LEU A 283 -11.07 9.17 -0.15
C LEU A 283 -9.59 8.91 -0.35
N VAL A 284 -8.98 8.11 0.54
CA VAL A 284 -7.56 7.74 0.44
C VAL A 284 -7.31 6.91 -0.83
N ASP A 285 -8.20 5.97 -1.17
CA ASP A 285 -8.11 5.19 -2.40
C ASP A 285 -8.28 6.06 -3.65
N ALA A 286 -9.18 7.05 -3.62
CA ALA A 286 -9.35 8.01 -4.72
C ALA A 286 -8.10 8.89 -4.92
N ALA A 287 -7.50 9.39 -3.83
CA ALA A 287 -6.28 10.19 -3.86
C ALA A 287 -5.05 9.37 -4.31
N ALA A 288 -4.93 8.12 -3.87
CA ALA A 288 -3.86 7.23 -4.30
C ALA A 288 -3.93 6.93 -5.81
N ARG A 289 -5.14 6.72 -6.35
CA ARG A 289 -5.37 6.58 -7.79
C ARG A 289 -4.96 7.84 -8.54
N TRP A 290 -5.24 9.02 -7.99
CA TRP A 290 -4.85 10.30 -8.57
C TRP A 290 -3.32 10.47 -8.64
N LYS A 291 -2.60 10.08 -7.58
CA LYS A 291 -1.12 10.14 -7.54
C LYS A 291 -0.48 9.24 -8.61
N VAL A 292 -1.05 8.07 -8.87
CA VAL A 292 -0.60 7.16 -9.93
C VAL A 292 -0.87 7.72 -11.33
N ILE A 293 -1.98 8.45 -11.51
CA ILE A 293 -2.31 9.13 -12.76
C ILE A 293 -1.33 10.29 -12.99
N ALA A 294 -1.10 11.13 -11.98
CA ALA A 294 -0.18 12.26 -12.06
C ALA A 294 1.28 11.83 -12.32
N ALA A 295 1.72 10.70 -11.75
CA ALA A 295 3.09 10.19 -11.95
C ALA A 295 3.32 9.51 -13.31
N LYS A 296 2.26 9.18 -14.06
CA LYS A 296 2.36 8.47 -15.35
C LYS A 296 2.31 9.38 -16.58
N VAL A 297 2.01 10.67 -16.40
CA VAL A 297 2.17 11.64 -17.48
C VAL A 297 3.65 11.96 -17.58
N PRO A 298 4.36 11.56 -18.65
CA PRO A 298 5.77 11.89 -18.81
C PRO A 298 5.92 13.41 -18.80
N LEU A 299 6.90 13.93 -18.06
CA LEU A 299 7.17 15.37 -18.02
C LEU A 299 7.32 15.97 -19.43
N ALA A 300 7.88 15.17 -20.36
CA ALA A 300 8.03 15.49 -21.78
C ALA A 300 6.70 15.74 -22.53
N GLU A 301 5.60 15.13 -22.09
CA GLU A 301 4.26 15.38 -22.66
C GLU A 301 3.60 16.64 -22.06
N MET A 302 4.02 17.05 -20.87
CA MET A 302 3.61 18.32 -20.26
C MET A 302 4.46 19.50 -20.72
N GLU A 303 5.63 19.24 -21.30
CA GLU A 303 6.61 20.24 -21.70
C GLU A 303 6.06 21.27 -22.71
N PRO A 304 5.30 20.88 -23.76
CA PRO A 304 4.69 21.85 -24.67
C PRO A 304 3.66 22.76 -23.98
N ALA A 305 2.91 22.22 -23.01
CA ALA A 305 1.92 22.99 -22.25
C ALA A 305 2.60 23.93 -21.23
N LEU A 306 3.68 23.48 -20.60
CA LEU A 306 4.53 24.30 -19.73
C LEU A 306 5.23 25.41 -20.53
N GLU A 307 5.69 25.11 -21.73
CA GLU A 307 6.36 26.06 -22.63
C GLU A 307 5.38 27.07 -23.21
N GLN A 308 4.15 26.64 -23.53
CA GLN A 308 3.05 27.53 -23.89
C GLN A 308 2.66 28.43 -22.71
N ALA A 309 2.64 27.90 -21.48
CA ALA A 309 2.37 28.68 -20.27
C ALA A 309 3.50 29.68 -19.93
N ARG A 310 4.77 29.32 -20.19
CA ARG A 310 5.91 30.25 -20.10
C ARG A 310 5.83 31.34 -21.17
N ALA A 311 5.52 30.96 -22.41
CA ALA A 311 5.39 31.90 -23.54
C ALA A 311 4.21 32.87 -23.37
N SER A 312 3.15 32.45 -22.67
CA SER A 312 2.03 33.32 -22.32
C SER A 312 2.24 34.13 -21.04
N GLY A 313 3.41 34.04 -20.40
CA GLY A 313 3.72 34.74 -19.15
C GLY A 313 2.94 34.23 -17.93
N LEU A 314 2.31 33.06 -18.01
CA LEU A 314 1.57 32.45 -16.90
C LEU A 314 2.50 31.76 -15.89
N LEU A 315 3.71 31.42 -16.32
CA LEU A 315 4.76 30.92 -15.44
C LEU A 315 5.89 31.95 -15.38
N PRO A 316 6.43 32.25 -14.18
CA PRO A 316 7.56 33.15 -14.06
C PRO A 316 8.72 32.62 -14.88
N THR A 317 9.25 33.44 -15.79
CA THR A 317 10.51 33.15 -16.46
C THR A 317 11.58 33.20 -15.39
N GLU A 318 12.21 32.06 -15.08
CA GLU A 318 13.36 32.02 -14.18
C GLU A 318 14.38 33.04 -14.67
N THR A 319 14.49 34.17 -13.97
CA THR A 319 15.59 35.10 -14.19
C THR A 319 16.83 34.37 -13.73
N ARG A 320 17.61 33.88 -14.70
CA ARG A 320 18.96 33.41 -14.49
C ARG A 320 19.71 34.55 -13.78
N GLU A 321 19.94 34.39 -12.48
CA GLU A 321 20.86 35.24 -11.75
C GLU A 321 22.25 35.01 -12.35
N ASP A 322 22.67 35.91 -13.23
CA ASP A 322 24.05 35.98 -13.69
C ASP A 322 24.90 36.38 -12.48
N GLY A 323 25.37 35.36 -11.75
CA GLY A 323 26.35 35.50 -10.68
C GLY A 323 27.66 36.04 -11.23
N ASN A 324 27.82 37.35 -11.19
CA ASN A 324 29.12 38.01 -11.17
C ASN A 324 29.43 38.40 -9.72
N GLY A 325 30.25 37.56 -9.08
CA GLY A 325 30.83 37.76 -7.75
C GLY A 325 32.08 36.91 -7.62
#